data_AF-U2JGC9-F1
#
_entry.id   AF-U2JGC9-F1
#
_cell.length_a   1.000
_cell.length_b   1.000
_cell.length_c   1.000
_cell.angle_alpha   90.00
_cell.angle_beta   90.00
_cell.angle_gamma   90.00
#
_symmetry.space_group_name_H-M   'P 1'
#
loop_
_entity.id
_entity.type
_entity.pdbx_description
1 polymer ?
#
loop_
_entity_poly.entity_id
_entity_poly.type
_entity_poly.pdbx_seq_one_letter_code
_entity_poly.pdbx_strand_id
1 'polypeptide(L)'
;MSELNQNNEYWYRAIVICNHGIATGRLLAENLKEYFNIEVLAVLSSREINLVEKFDVDLVFSTVKLDYQVKPIMIMDTIFNEETKLMVHNFLETNRQYQRVIARKSDYTEMFQVLLKKIEANFGELTKNFYNDLEILFRKNGLTINQKEVQPMIQDVLSDDNISFEKGDFTWQEAIQEVSKPLLKKEIITENYVRTMIEDVEKYGPYIVIGPHLALAHDRPEDGAKRLGLSLAILYNRLPI
;
A
#
# COMPACT_ATOMS: atom_id res chain seq x y z
N MET A 1 -21.00 -37.44 -3.75
CA MET A 1 -20.33 -36.16 -4.07
C MET A 1 -19.23 -36.01 -3.06
N SER A 2 -18.01 -36.42 -3.45
CA SER A 2 -16.88 -36.71 -2.56
C SER A 2 -16.37 -35.49 -1.80
N GLU A 3 -15.73 -35.76 -0.67
CA GLU A 3 -15.00 -34.88 0.25
C GLU A 3 -13.94 -33.95 -0.39
N LEU A 4 -13.81 -33.94 -1.73
CA LEU A 4 -12.92 -33.10 -2.54
C LEU A 4 -13.35 -31.63 -2.67
N ASN A 5 -14.55 -31.25 -2.18
CA ASN A 5 -15.05 -29.87 -2.26
C ASN A 5 -14.77 -29.00 -1.02
N GLN A 6 -14.10 -29.52 0.03
CA GLN A 6 -13.95 -28.78 1.30
C GLN A 6 -12.75 -27.82 1.36
N ASN A 7 -11.89 -27.74 0.34
CA ASN A 7 -10.65 -26.94 0.38
C ASN A 7 -10.45 -25.97 -0.80
N ASN A 8 -11.49 -25.67 -1.59
CA ASN A 8 -11.39 -24.70 -2.67
C ASN A 8 -11.74 -23.30 -2.14
N GLU A 9 -10.73 -22.44 -2.02
CA GLU A 9 -10.95 -21.02 -1.79
C GLU A 9 -11.17 -20.31 -3.14
N TYR A 10 -12.18 -19.44 -3.16
CA TYR A 10 -12.49 -18.61 -4.31
C TYR A 10 -11.79 -17.27 -4.17
N TRP A 11 -11.11 -16.85 -5.23
CA TRP A 11 -10.29 -15.65 -5.27
C TRP A 11 -10.58 -14.83 -6.52
N TYR A 12 -10.35 -13.52 -6.42
CA TYR A 12 -10.35 -12.60 -7.57
C TYR A 12 -8.94 -12.08 -7.82
N ARG A 13 -8.56 -11.93 -9.09
CA ARG A 13 -7.40 -11.13 -9.49
C ARG A 13 -7.83 -9.72 -9.81
N ALA A 14 -7.20 -8.73 -9.19
CA ALA A 14 -7.58 -7.35 -9.36
C ALA A 14 -6.40 -6.43 -9.66
N ILE A 15 -6.71 -5.29 -10.27
CA ILE A 15 -5.85 -4.11 -10.32
C ILE A 15 -6.48 -2.99 -9.49
N VAL A 16 -5.62 -2.24 -8.80
CA VAL A 16 -6.01 -0.99 -8.15
C VAL A 16 -5.52 0.18 -9.00
N ILE A 17 -6.40 1.13 -9.31
CA ILE A 17 -6.07 2.37 -9.99
C ILE A 17 -6.13 3.54 -8.99
N CYS A 18 -5.03 4.29 -8.89
CA CYS A 18 -4.92 5.41 -7.96
C CYS A 18 -4.09 6.56 -8.57
N ASN A 19 -4.59 7.79 -8.51
CA ASN A 19 -3.83 8.97 -8.97
C ASN A 19 -2.79 9.48 -7.97
N HIS A 20 -2.94 9.04 -6.72
CA HIS A 20 -2.40 9.63 -5.52
C HIS A 20 -1.04 9.05 -5.12
N GLY A 21 -0.25 8.62 -6.10
CA GLY A 21 1.03 7.97 -5.85
C GLY A 21 0.92 6.50 -5.43
N ILE A 22 2.09 5.87 -5.31
CA ILE A 22 2.20 4.43 -5.04
C ILE A 22 1.70 4.10 -3.63
N ALA A 23 1.81 5.01 -2.65
CA ALA A 23 1.54 4.67 -1.26
C ALA A 23 0.04 4.48 -0.95
N THR A 24 -0.83 5.45 -1.26
CA THR A 24 -2.29 5.29 -1.06
C THR A 24 -2.85 4.10 -1.86
N GLY A 25 -2.44 3.96 -3.12
CA GLY A 25 -2.88 2.83 -3.94
C GLY A 25 -2.41 1.48 -3.39
N ARG A 26 -1.20 1.41 -2.82
CA ARG A 26 -0.72 0.21 -2.11
C ARG A 26 -1.48 -0.03 -0.83
N LEU A 27 -1.71 0.98 0.02
CA LEU A 27 -2.47 0.81 1.26
C LEU A 27 -3.86 0.23 0.96
N LEU A 28 -4.54 0.74 -0.07
CA LEU A 28 -5.81 0.19 -0.51
C LEU A 28 -5.68 -1.26 -1.00
N ALA A 29 -4.67 -1.55 -1.81
CA ALA A 29 -4.39 -2.92 -2.26
C ALA A 29 -4.13 -3.87 -1.08
N GLU A 30 -3.48 -3.40 -0.03
CA GLU A 30 -3.21 -4.17 1.18
C GLU A 30 -4.49 -4.41 2.00
N ASN A 31 -5.33 -3.39 2.18
CA ASN A 31 -6.65 -3.54 2.80
C ASN A 31 -7.53 -4.54 2.03
N LEU A 32 -7.54 -4.48 0.69
CA LEU A 32 -8.30 -5.44 -0.12
C LEU A 32 -7.83 -6.88 0.08
N LYS A 33 -6.52 -7.11 0.20
CA LYS A 33 -5.94 -8.45 0.46
C LYS A 33 -6.20 -8.93 1.89
N GLU A 34 -6.25 -8.02 2.86
CA GLU A 34 -6.43 -8.35 4.28
C GLU A 34 -7.87 -8.80 4.55
N TYR A 35 -8.84 -8.09 4.01
CA TYR A 35 -10.25 -8.30 4.32
C TYR A 35 -10.99 -9.19 3.30
N PHE A 36 -10.41 -9.45 2.13
CA PHE A 36 -11.07 -10.19 1.05
C PHE A 36 -10.09 -11.14 0.34
N ASN A 37 -10.64 -12.19 -0.29
CA ASN A 37 -9.87 -13.11 -1.12
C ASN A 37 -9.54 -12.48 -2.48
N ILE A 38 -8.71 -11.44 -2.47
CA ILE A 38 -8.31 -10.68 -3.65
C ILE A 38 -6.79 -10.72 -3.80
N GLU A 39 -6.32 -11.21 -4.94
CA GLU A 39 -4.92 -11.09 -5.38
C GLU A 39 -4.77 -9.80 -6.21
N VAL A 40 -4.13 -8.77 -5.63
CA VAL A 40 -3.84 -7.53 -6.39
C VAL A 40 -2.55 -7.71 -7.19
N LEU A 41 -2.66 -7.72 -8.52
CA LEU A 41 -1.52 -7.92 -9.44
C LEU A 41 -0.67 -6.67 -9.64
N ALA A 42 -1.30 -5.50 -9.62
CA ALA A 42 -0.62 -4.21 -9.78
C ALA A 42 -1.44 -3.05 -9.19
N VAL A 43 -0.73 -1.98 -8.84
CA VAL A 43 -1.28 -0.65 -8.56
C VAL A 43 -0.83 0.26 -9.69
N LEU A 44 -1.78 0.85 -10.42
CA LEU A 44 -1.53 1.67 -11.61
C LEU A 44 -2.05 3.10 -11.39
N SER A 45 -1.48 4.07 -12.09
CA SER A 45 -2.08 5.41 -12.19
C SER A 45 -3.24 5.45 -13.20
N SER A 46 -4.12 6.46 -13.14
CA SER A 46 -5.19 6.60 -14.16
C SER A 46 -4.64 6.74 -15.59
N ARG A 47 -3.41 7.23 -15.74
CA ARG A 47 -2.73 7.37 -17.05
C ARG A 47 -2.34 6.01 -17.63
N GLU A 48 -2.21 4.99 -16.79
CA GLU A 48 -1.78 3.64 -17.14
C GLU A 48 -2.97 2.68 -17.32
N ILE A 49 -4.20 3.20 -17.37
CA ILE A 49 -5.41 2.40 -17.48
C ILE A 49 -5.41 1.43 -18.68
N ASN A 50 -4.81 1.84 -19.78
CA ASN A 50 -4.66 1.00 -20.99
C ASN A 50 -3.78 -0.25 -20.75
N LEU A 51 -2.99 -0.27 -19.67
CA LEU A 51 -2.20 -1.44 -19.30
C LEU A 51 -3.04 -2.52 -18.61
N VAL A 52 -4.22 -2.21 -18.08
CA VAL A 52 -5.08 -3.17 -17.38
C VAL A 52 -5.37 -4.39 -18.25
N GLU A 53 -5.62 -4.18 -19.54
CA GLU A 53 -5.89 -5.25 -20.52
C GLU A 53 -4.70 -6.19 -20.76
N LYS A 54 -3.48 -5.78 -20.41
CA LYS A 54 -2.29 -6.62 -20.49
C LYS A 54 -2.16 -7.59 -19.30
N PHE A 55 -2.96 -7.41 -18.26
CA PHE A 55 -2.98 -8.28 -17.10
C PHE A 55 -4.17 -9.25 -17.17
N ASP A 56 -3.94 -10.47 -16.69
CA ASP A 56 -4.98 -11.48 -16.51
C ASP A 56 -5.77 -11.20 -15.22
N VAL A 57 -6.66 -10.20 -15.29
CA VAL A 57 -7.47 -9.73 -14.16
C VAL A 57 -8.97 -9.87 -14.39
N ASP A 58 -9.66 -10.00 -13.27
CA ASP A 58 -11.11 -10.21 -13.17
C ASP A 58 -11.82 -8.88 -12.90
N LEU A 59 -11.26 -8.07 -11.99
CA LEU A 59 -11.88 -6.86 -11.45
C LEU A 59 -10.91 -5.67 -11.42
N VAL A 60 -11.47 -4.46 -11.40
CA VAL A 60 -10.72 -3.22 -11.20
C VAL A 60 -11.30 -2.45 -10.01
N PHE A 61 -10.43 -1.99 -9.11
CA PHE A 61 -10.78 -1.03 -8.05
C PHE A 61 -10.14 0.30 -8.38
N SER A 62 -10.84 1.41 -8.16
CA SER A 62 -10.33 2.74 -8.49
C SER A 62 -10.68 3.76 -7.42
N THR A 63 -9.72 4.62 -7.07
CA THR A 63 -9.97 5.79 -6.22
C THR A 63 -10.40 7.03 -7.00
N VAL A 64 -10.58 6.91 -8.32
CA VAL A 64 -10.92 8.00 -9.22
C VAL A 64 -11.95 7.56 -10.26
N LYS A 65 -12.75 8.50 -10.74
CA LYS A 65 -13.67 8.24 -11.86
C LYS A 65 -12.86 8.06 -13.15
N LEU A 66 -13.14 6.99 -13.87
CA LEU A 66 -12.44 6.59 -15.09
C LEU A 66 -13.45 6.24 -16.17
N ASP A 67 -13.14 6.57 -17.41
CA ASP A 67 -13.86 6.07 -18.58
C ASP A 67 -13.28 4.72 -18.98
N TYR A 68 -13.76 3.66 -18.33
CA TYR A 68 -13.30 2.28 -18.52
C TYR A 68 -14.47 1.31 -18.38
N GLN A 69 -14.67 0.48 -19.41
CA GLN A 69 -15.85 -0.39 -19.52
C GLN A 69 -15.50 -1.85 -19.84
N VAL A 70 -14.21 -2.22 -19.83
CA VAL A 70 -13.76 -3.54 -20.27
C VAL A 70 -13.95 -4.61 -19.19
N LYS A 71 -13.67 -4.27 -17.93
CA LYS A 71 -13.84 -5.15 -16.77
C LYS A 71 -14.73 -4.46 -15.74
N PRO A 72 -15.43 -5.22 -14.87
CA PRO A 72 -16.16 -4.63 -13.76
C PRO A 72 -15.24 -3.74 -12.93
N ILE A 73 -15.67 -2.50 -12.72
CA ILE A 73 -14.93 -1.49 -11.98
C ILE A 73 -15.75 -1.01 -10.79
N MET A 74 -15.10 -0.93 -9.64
CA MET A 74 -15.65 -0.30 -8.45
C MET A 74 -14.88 0.97 -8.14
N ILE A 75 -15.61 2.08 -8.04
CA ILE A 75 -15.06 3.36 -7.58
C ILE A 75 -15.28 3.44 -6.06
N MET A 76 -14.22 3.77 -5.32
CA MET A 76 -14.24 3.83 -3.86
C MET A 76 -13.36 4.96 -3.34
N ASP A 77 -13.67 5.42 -2.14
CA ASP A 77 -12.82 6.35 -1.42
C ASP A 77 -11.58 5.65 -0.85
N THR A 78 -10.58 6.44 -0.47
CA THR A 78 -9.32 5.94 0.13
C THR A 78 -9.52 5.43 1.56
N ILE A 79 -10.58 5.89 2.25
CA ILE A 79 -10.89 5.52 3.62
C ILE A 79 -11.55 4.14 3.63
N PHE A 80 -10.86 3.17 4.25
CA PHE A 80 -11.32 1.79 4.32
C PHE A 80 -12.11 1.51 5.60
N ASN A 81 -13.34 2.02 5.68
CA ASN A 81 -14.25 1.83 6.81
C ASN A 81 -15.21 0.64 6.59
N GLU A 82 -16.11 0.38 7.55
CA GLU A 82 -17.11 -0.70 7.45
C GLU A 82 -18.09 -0.54 6.28
N GLU A 83 -18.41 0.70 5.88
CA GLU A 83 -19.24 0.96 4.70
C GLU A 83 -18.51 0.55 3.41
N THR A 84 -17.23 0.94 3.27
CA THR A 84 -16.37 0.52 2.16
C THR A 84 -16.27 -1.00 2.09
N LYS A 85 -16.08 -1.67 3.24
CA LYS A 85 -16.04 -3.14 3.29
C LYS A 85 -17.35 -3.77 2.79
N LEU A 86 -18.50 -3.24 3.20
CA LEU A 86 -19.81 -3.71 2.75
C LEU A 86 -20.00 -3.50 1.24
N MET A 87 -19.58 -2.34 0.72
CA MET A 87 -19.64 -2.06 -0.71
C MET A 87 -18.75 -3.00 -1.52
N VAL A 88 -17.52 -3.27 -1.06
CA VAL A 88 -16.61 -4.24 -1.70
C VAL A 88 -17.23 -5.63 -1.69
N HIS A 89 -17.75 -6.09 -0.54
CA HIS A 89 -18.43 -7.38 -0.45
C HIS A 89 -19.57 -7.50 -1.48
N ASN A 90 -20.46 -6.51 -1.55
CA ASN A 90 -21.57 -6.51 -2.50
C ASN A 90 -21.10 -6.48 -3.96
N PHE A 91 -20.03 -5.74 -4.25
CA PHE A 91 -19.42 -5.70 -5.57
C PHE A 91 -18.85 -7.07 -5.96
N LEU A 92 -18.17 -7.77 -5.05
CA LEU A 92 -17.67 -9.13 -5.30
C LEU A 92 -18.82 -10.11 -5.55
N GLU A 93 -19.86 -10.10 -4.70
CA GLU A 93 -21.02 -10.99 -4.84
C GLU A 93 -21.77 -10.78 -6.18
N THR A 94 -21.92 -9.53 -6.60
CA THR A 94 -22.55 -9.19 -7.90
C THR A 94 -21.70 -9.65 -9.09
N ASN A 95 -20.40 -9.88 -8.88
CA ASN A 95 -19.43 -10.28 -9.90
C ASN A 95 -18.91 -11.70 -9.72
N ARG A 96 -19.65 -12.55 -8.99
CA ARG A 96 -19.27 -13.93 -8.65
C ARG A 96 -18.92 -14.81 -9.85
N GLN A 97 -19.48 -14.53 -11.03
CA GLN A 97 -19.13 -15.25 -12.26
C GLN A 97 -17.65 -15.12 -12.67
N TYR A 98 -16.92 -14.12 -12.16
CA TYR A 98 -15.51 -13.90 -12.46
C TYR A 98 -14.57 -14.51 -11.39
N GLN A 99 -15.11 -15.14 -10.35
CA GLN A 99 -14.29 -15.77 -9.30
C GLN A 99 -13.50 -16.96 -9.85
N ARG A 100 -12.27 -17.12 -9.36
CA ARG A 100 -11.39 -18.24 -9.73
C ARG A 100 -11.29 -19.23 -8.58
N VAL A 101 -11.18 -20.52 -8.90
CA VAL A 101 -10.81 -21.56 -7.94
C VAL A 101 -9.30 -21.62 -7.88
N ILE A 102 -8.71 -21.40 -6.71
CA ILE A 102 -7.26 -21.55 -6.52
C ILE A 102 -7.01 -22.66 -5.49
N ALA A 103 -6.13 -23.60 -5.84
CA ALA A 103 -5.56 -24.52 -4.87
C ALA A 103 -4.60 -23.74 -3.95
N ARG A 104 -4.82 -23.79 -2.63
CA ARG A 104 -3.97 -23.11 -1.63
C ARG A 104 -2.49 -23.26 -1.99
N LYS A 105 -1.81 -22.15 -2.29
CA LYS A 105 -0.34 -22.11 -2.29
C LYS A 105 0.12 -22.23 -0.84
N SER A 106 1.05 -23.14 -0.57
CA SER A 106 1.71 -23.23 0.73
C SER A 106 2.47 -21.93 1.00
N ASP A 107 2.22 -21.33 2.16
CA ASP A 107 2.91 -20.13 2.64
C ASP A 107 4.14 -20.57 3.46
N TYR A 108 5.33 -20.13 3.03
CA TYR A 108 6.62 -20.48 3.63
C TYR A 108 7.25 -19.31 4.41
N THR A 109 6.48 -18.27 4.73
CA THR A 109 7.01 -17.05 5.36
C THR A 109 7.64 -17.30 6.72
N GLU A 110 7.00 -18.10 7.57
CA GLU A 110 7.54 -18.47 8.89
C GLU A 110 8.91 -19.17 8.74
N MET A 111 9.04 -20.09 7.79
CA MET A 111 10.30 -20.77 7.49
C MET A 111 11.38 -19.78 7.07
N PHE A 112 11.02 -18.81 6.21
CA PHE A 112 11.93 -17.77 5.74
C PHE A 112 12.43 -16.89 6.89
N GLN A 113 11.54 -16.44 7.79
CA GLN A 113 11.91 -15.65 8.96
C GLN A 113 12.80 -16.43 9.95
N VAL A 114 12.47 -17.69 10.22
CA VAL A 114 13.28 -18.54 11.11
C VAL A 114 14.69 -18.73 10.53
N LEU A 115 14.79 -18.89 9.21
CA LEU A 115 16.07 -19.01 8.53
C LEU A 115 16.90 -17.73 8.68
N LEU A 116 16.31 -16.56 8.41
CA LEU A 116 16.97 -15.26 8.56
C LEU A 116 17.48 -15.04 9.99
N LYS A 117 16.62 -15.23 11.00
CA LYS A 117 17.00 -15.09 12.42
C LYS A 117 18.14 -16.01 12.81
N LYS A 118 18.13 -17.26 12.32
CA LYS A 118 19.23 -18.22 12.59
C LYS A 118 20.53 -17.79 11.93
N ILE A 119 20.48 -17.26 10.71
CA ILE A 119 21.67 -16.79 10.01
C ILE A 119 22.23 -15.55 10.74
N GLU A 120 21.38 -14.59 11.11
CA GLU A 120 21.80 -13.42 11.87
C GLU A 120 22.45 -13.77 13.20
N ALA A 121 21.86 -14.73 13.94
CA ALA A 121 22.41 -15.19 15.21
C ALA A 121 23.79 -15.85 15.10
N ASN A 122 24.15 -16.40 13.93
CA ASN A 122 25.43 -17.09 13.72
C ASN A 122 26.47 -16.26 12.95
N PHE A 123 26.03 -15.34 12.09
CA PHE A 123 26.88 -14.65 11.13
C PHE A 123 26.81 -13.12 11.21
N GLY A 124 25.98 -12.57 12.11
CA GLY A 124 25.79 -11.13 12.27
C GLY A 124 24.74 -10.55 11.34
N GLU A 125 24.60 -9.23 11.36
CA GLU A 125 23.53 -8.49 10.66
C GLU A 125 23.54 -8.77 9.15
N LEU A 126 22.36 -9.07 8.60
CA LEU A 126 22.21 -9.40 7.19
C LEU A 126 22.09 -8.14 6.34
N THR A 127 22.80 -8.12 5.22
CA THR A 127 22.69 -7.02 4.25
C THR A 127 21.41 -7.16 3.41
N LYS A 128 20.83 -6.04 2.97
CA LYS A 128 19.68 -6.02 2.05
C LYS A 128 19.87 -6.87 0.79
N ASN A 129 21.10 -6.96 0.28
CA ASN A 129 21.41 -7.80 -0.88
C ASN A 129 21.23 -9.29 -0.57
N PHE A 130 21.65 -9.73 0.62
CA PHE A 130 21.47 -11.11 1.06
C PHE A 130 19.98 -11.48 1.18
N TYR A 131 19.17 -10.59 1.78
CA TYR A 131 17.73 -10.75 1.84
C TYR A 131 17.11 -10.95 0.45
N ASN A 132 17.47 -10.09 -0.51
CA ASN A 132 16.99 -10.17 -1.90
C ASN A 132 17.43 -11.47 -2.59
N ASP A 133 18.69 -11.89 -2.44
CA ASP A 133 19.19 -13.11 -3.05
C ASP A 133 18.45 -14.35 -2.54
N LEU A 134 18.15 -14.38 -1.24
CA LEU A 134 17.40 -15.45 -0.61
C LEU A 134 15.93 -15.45 -1.04
N GLU A 135 15.30 -14.28 -1.16
CA GLU A 135 13.95 -14.14 -1.70
C GLU A 135 13.86 -14.67 -3.14
N ILE A 136 14.83 -14.32 -3.99
CA ILE A 136 14.93 -14.82 -5.36
C ILE A 136 15.07 -16.34 -5.38
N LEU A 137 15.87 -16.91 -4.46
CA LEU A 137 16.03 -18.36 -4.34
C LEU A 137 14.72 -19.05 -3.98
N PHE A 138 13.96 -18.53 -3.00
CA PHE A 138 12.67 -19.09 -2.60
C PHE A 138 11.67 -19.06 -3.77
N ARG A 139 11.57 -17.92 -4.46
CA ARG A 139 10.70 -17.78 -5.65
C ARG A 139 11.06 -18.75 -6.76
N LYS A 140 12.35 -18.91 -7.07
CA LYS A 140 12.83 -19.87 -8.10
C LYS A 140 12.45 -21.32 -7.79
N ASN A 141 12.30 -21.67 -6.51
CA ASN A 141 11.95 -23.01 -6.06
C ASN A 141 10.46 -23.18 -5.75
N GLY A 142 9.61 -22.23 -6.14
CA GLY A 142 8.16 -22.30 -5.91
C GLY A 142 7.74 -22.11 -4.45
N LEU A 143 8.66 -21.69 -3.58
CA LEU A 143 8.39 -21.39 -2.18
C LEU A 143 7.83 -19.97 -2.09
N THR A 144 6.51 -19.86 -1.97
CA THR A 144 5.85 -18.56 -1.86
C THR A 144 6.05 -18.02 -0.46
N ILE A 145 6.61 -16.81 -0.35
CA ILE A 145 6.79 -16.09 0.91
C ILE A 145 6.08 -14.75 0.82
N ASN A 146 5.46 -14.35 1.92
CA ASN A 146 4.85 -13.06 2.11
C ASN A 146 5.94 -12.02 2.37
N GLN A 147 6.25 -11.22 1.36
CA GLN A 147 7.30 -10.21 1.43
C GLN A 147 7.01 -9.08 2.41
N LYS A 148 5.74 -8.92 2.81
CA LYS A 148 5.34 -7.93 3.82
C LYS A 148 6.01 -8.17 5.17
N GLU A 149 6.33 -9.43 5.46
CA GLU A 149 6.92 -9.89 6.71
C GLU A 149 8.47 -9.82 6.74
N VAL A 150 9.08 -9.29 5.67
CA VAL A 150 10.54 -9.19 5.48
C VAL A 150 10.99 -7.73 5.25
N GLN A 151 10.05 -6.81 5.00
CA GLN A 151 10.36 -5.39 4.82
C GLN A 151 10.68 -4.70 6.15
N PRO A 152 11.48 -3.61 6.14
CA PRO A 152 11.71 -2.81 7.33
C PRO A 152 10.37 -2.36 7.91
N MET A 153 10.18 -2.64 9.19
CA MET A 153 9.03 -2.23 9.95
C MET A 153 9.09 -0.73 10.23
N ILE A 154 7.96 -0.12 10.64
CA ILE A 154 7.91 1.30 11.01
C ILE A 154 9.01 1.67 12.01
N GLN A 155 9.25 0.80 13.00
CA GLN A 155 10.30 0.97 14.01
C GLN A 155 11.72 1.02 13.43
N ASP A 156 11.96 0.47 12.24
CA ASP A 156 13.27 0.47 11.59
C ASP A 156 13.53 1.76 10.80
N VAL A 157 12.47 2.53 10.49
CA VAL A 157 12.54 3.75 9.66
C VAL A 157 12.13 5.04 10.40
N LEU A 158 11.40 4.93 11.51
CA LEU A 158 10.97 6.05 12.34
C LEU A 158 11.91 6.18 13.54
N SER A 159 12.72 7.22 13.53
CA SER A 159 13.58 7.60 14.66
C SER A 159 12.94 8.72 15.49
N ASP A 160 13.29 8.82 16.77
CA ASP A 160 12.72 9.81 17.70
C ASP A 160 12.85 11.25 17.20
N ASP A 161 13.95 11.58 16.52
CA ASP A 161 14.20 12.91 15.95
C ASP A 161 13.38 13.20 14.68
N ASN A 162 12.62 12.23 14.18
CA ASN A 162 11.61 12.39 13.14
C ASN A 162 10.18 12.46 13.71
N ILE A 163 10.01 12.40 15.04
CA ILE A 163 8.72 12.51 15.72
C ILE A 163 8.59 13.91 16.33
N SER A 164 7.47 14.58 16.07
CA SER A 164 7.18 15.89 16.65
C SER A 164 5.76 15.97 17.22
N PHE A 165 5.59 16.88 18.18
CA PHE A 165 4.35 17.12 18.91
C PHE A 165 4.05 18.61 18.86
N GLU A 166 3.06 18.99 18.05
CA GLU A 166 2.85 20.38 17.67
C GLU A 166 1.62 20.98 18.35
N LYS A 167 1.85 22.04 19.12
CA LYS A 167 0.80 22.84 19.76
C LYS A 167 0.53 24.09 18.93
N GLY A 168 -0.74 24.38 18.69
CA GLY A 168 -1.17 25.56 17.94
C GLY A 168 -2.18 25.20 16.87
N ASP A 169 -2.64 26.23 16.18
CA ASP A 169 -3.53 26.09 15.03
C ASP A 169 -2.69 26.08 13.76
N PHE A 170 -2.88 25.03 12.95
CA PHE A 170 -2.19 24.86 11.68
C PHE A 170 -3.23 24.77 10.58
N THR A 171 -2.93 25.37 9.44
CA THR A 171 -3.54 24.97 8.18
C THR A 171 -3.01 23.59 7.78
N TRP A 172 -3.72 22.89 6.90
CA TRP A 172 -3.26 21.58 6.42
C TRP A 172 -1.95 21.70 5.61
N GLN A 173 -1.71 22.82 4.93
CA GLN A 173 -0.44 23.11 4.27
C GLN A 173 0.71 23.23 5.26
N GLU A 174 0.52 24.00 6.34
CA GLU A 174 1.52 24.17 7.39
C GLU A 174 1.81 22.84 8.08
N ALA A 175 0.80 21.98 8.29
CA ALA A 175 1.01 20.66 8.85
C ALA A 175 1.89 19.76 7.96
N ILE A 176 1.68 19.78 6.63
CA ILE A 176 2.53 19.05 5.67
C ILE A 176 3.97 19.58 5.71
N GLN A 177 4.14 20.90 5.79
CA GLN A 177 5.46 21.51 5.91
C GLN A 177 6.15 21.11 7.21
N GLU A 178 5.43 21.16 8.34
CA GLU A 178 5.97 20.86 9.67
C GLU A 178 6.46 19.42 9.77
N VAL A 179 5.61 18.45 9.40
CA VAL A 179 5.98 17.02 9.45
C VAL A 179 7.13 16.68 8.50
N SER A 180 7.34 17.48 7.45
CA SER A 180 8.41 17.28 6.47
C SER A 180 9.78 17.78 6.94
N LYS A 181 9.86 18.69 7.92
CA LYS A 181 11.12 19.33 8.36
C LYS A 181 12.22 18.34 8.74
N PRO A 182 11.98 17.26 9.51
CA PRO A 182 13.04 16.31 9.84
C PRO A 182 13.62 15.62 8.61
N LEU A 183 12.77 15.29 7.63
CA LEU A 183 13.17 14.64 6.39
C LEU A 183 13.93 15.59 5.47
N LEU A 184 13.55 16.86 5.40
CA LEU A 184 14.29 17.90 4.67
C LEU A 184 15.67 18.12 5.27
N LYS A 185 15.76 18.29 6.60
CA LYS A 185 17.03 18.49 7.32
C LYS A 185 18.01 17.34 7.11
N LYS A 186 17.49 16.11 7.02
CA LYS A 186 18.28 14.90 6.75
C LYS A 186 18.53 14.68 5.25
N GLU A 187 18.05 15.55 4.37
CA GLU A 187 18.08 15.34 2.91
C GLU A 187 17.52 13.97 2.48
N ILE A 188 16.46 13.51 3.14
CA ILE A 188 15.70 12.31 2.75
C ILE A 188 14.73 12.67 1.61
N ILE A 189 14.19 13.88 1.64
CA ILE A 189 13.33 14.47 0.61
C ILE A 189 13.89 15.84 0.17
N THR A 190 13.32 16.40 -0.89
CA THR A 190 13.62 17.76 -1.36
C THR A 190 12.46 18.71 -1.07
N GLU A 191 12.71 20.01 -1.14
CA GLU A 191 11.64 21.04 -1.08
C GLU A 191 10.59 20.85 -2.18
N ASN A 192 11.00 20.33 -3.35
CA ASN A 192 10.07 20.00 -4.43
C ASN A 192 9.01 19.00 -3.97
N TYR A 193 9.41 17.98 -3.21
CA TYR A 193 8.52 16.93 -2.73
C TYR A 193 7.43 17.48 -1.79
N VAL A 194 7.77 18.46 -0.94
CA VAL A 194 6.80 19.13 -0.05
C VAL A 194 5.83 19.98 -0.86
N ARG A 195 6.35 20.73 -1.83
CA ARG A 195 5.53 21.55 -2.72
C ARG A 195 4.53 20.71 -3.52
N THR A 196 4.98 19.63 -4.15
CA THR A 196 4.12 18.79 -4.99
C THR A 196 3.05 18.09 -4.15
N MET A 197 3.36 17.65 -2.92
CA MET A 197 2.32 17.14 -1.99
C MET A 197 1.19 18.16 -1.78
N ILE A 198 1.53 19.43 -1.54
CA ILE A 198 0.55 20.50 -1.32
C ILE A 198 -0.25 20.75 -2.60
N GLU A 199 0.42 20.94 -3.74
CA GLU A 199 -0.23 21.18 -5.04
C GLU A 199 -1.18 20.04 -5.42
N ASP A 200 -0.80 18.79 -5.18
CA ASP A 200 -1.63 17.63 -5.49
C ASP A 200 -2.83 17.52 -4.55
N VAL A 201 -2.72 17.91 -3.27
CA VAL A 201 -3.86 17.99 -2.36
C VAL A 201 -4.83 19.09 -2.80
N GLU A 202 -4.35 20.25 -3.25
CA GLU A 202 -5.21 21.32 -3.79
C GLU A 202 -5.94 20.88 -5.07
N LYS A 203 -5.23 20.16 -5.93
CA LYS A 203 -5.72 19.77 -7.25
C LYS A 203 -6.66 18.58 -7.23
N TYR A 204 -6.33 17.57 -6.41
CA TYR A 204 -7.02 16.28 -6.41
C TYR A 204 -7.87 16.06 -5.15
N GLY A 205 -7.82 16.98 -4.19
CA GLY A 205 -8.46 16.84 -2.89
C GLY A 205 -7.61 16.03 -1.90
N PRO A 206 -8.14 15.75 -0.70
CA PRO A 206 -7.37 15.26 0.45
C PRO A 206 -7.04 13.77 0.38
N TYR A 207 -6.38 13.32 -0.69
CA TYR A 207 -6.04 11.91 -0.91
C TYR A 207 -5.11 11.27 0.11
N ILE A 208 -4.36 12.12 0.81
CA ILE A 208 -3.45 11.73 1.90
C ILE A 208 -4.23 11.32 3.14
N VAL A 209 -5.53 11.65 3.25
CA VAL A 209 -6.37 11.25 4.37
C VAL A 209 -6.75 9.78 4.21
N ILE A 210 -6.23 8.96 5.12
CA ILE A 210 -6.41 7.51 5.10
C ILE A 210 -7.33 7.02 6.23
N GLY A 211 -7.74 7.91 7.12
CA GLY A 211 -8.72 7.61 8.16
C GLY A 211 -9.06 8.83 9.01
N PRO A 212 -10.04 8.70 9.93
CA PRO A 212 -10.38 9.76 10.86
C PRO A 212 -9.15 10.20 11.66
N HIS A 213 -8.84 11.51 11.59
CA HIS A 213 -7.69 12.12 12.27
C HIS A 213 -6.31 11.59 11.83
N LEU A 214 -6.22 10.91 10.67
CA LEU A 214 -4.98 10.34 10.17
C LEU A 214 -4.76 10.70 8.70
N ALA A 215 -3.63 11.35 8.43
CA ALA A 215 -3.15 11.63 7.09
C ALA A 215 -1.74 11.05 6.90
N LEU A 216 -1.52 10.43 5.74
CA LEU A 216 -0.23 9.97 5.26
C LEU A 216 0.22 10.93 4.17
N ALA A 217 0.93 12.00 4.53
CA ALA A 217 1.48 12.94 3.56
C ALA A 217 2.60 12.26 2.75
N HIS A 218 2.38 12.09 1.44
CA HIS A 218 3.35 11.48 0.53
C HIS A 218 3.10 11.94 -0.90
N ASP A 219 4.11 11.74 -1.75
CA ASP A 219 4.02 11.94 -3.20
C ASP A 219 4.78 10.84 -3.94
N ARG A 220 4.96 10.97 -5.26
CA ARG A 220 5.71 10.03 -6.08
C ARG A 220 7.21 10.20 -5.86
N PRO A 221 7.99 9.10 -5.87
CA PRO A 221 9.43 9.19 -5.65
C PRO A 221 10.15 10.17 -6.59
N GLU A 222 9.75 10.21 -7.86
CA GLU A 222 10.30 11.10 -8.88
C GLU A 222 10.14 12.60 -8.56
N ASP A 223 9.18 12.97 -7.71
CA ASP A 223 8.94 14.35 -7.28
C ASP A 223 9.89 14.80 -6.16
N GLY A 224 10.87 13.97 -5.80
CA GLY A 224 12.03 14.40 -5.01
C GLY A 224 12.27 13.62 -3.72
N ALA A 225 11.86 12.35 -3.67
CA ALA A 225 12.33 11.42 -2.65
C ALA A 225 13.75 10.94 -2.98
N LYS A 226 14.69 11.11 -2.05
CA LYS A 226 16.10 10.69 -2.24
C LYS A 226 16.40 9.31 -1.66
N ARG A 227 15.73 8.95 -0.56
CA ARG A 227 15.87 7.67 0.15
C ARG A 227 14.65 7.37 0.99
N LEU A 228 14.53 6.13 1.48
CA LEU A 228 13.47 5.75 2.43
C LEU A 228 13.60 6.56 3.73
N GLY A 229 12.49 7.08 4.22
CA GLY A 229 12.38 7.68 5.54
C GLY A 229 10.94 7.99 5.90
N LEU A 230 10.69 8.13 7.20
CA LEU A 230 9.39 8.38 7.77
C LEU A 230 9.51 9.43 8.87
N SER A 231 8.56 10.35 8.93
CA SER A 231 8.37 11.30 10.02
C SER A 231 6.91 11.30 10.47
N LEU A 232 6.69 11.70 11.71
CA LEU A 232 5.39 11.71 12.36
C LEU A 232 5.22 13.01 13.12
N ALA A 233 4.14 13.73 12.84
CA ALA A 233 3.72 14.88 13.64
C ALA A 233 2.38 14.57 14.30
N ILE A 234 2.29 14.82 15.61
CA ILE A 234 1.04 14.75 16.36
C ILE A 234 0.59 16.18 16.64
N LEU A 235 -0.52 16.58 16.02
CA LEU A 235 -1.12 17.90 16.20
C LEU A 235 -2.17 17.83 17.32
N TYR A 236 -2.09 18.72 18.30
CA TYR A 236 -3.06 18.75 19.41
C TYR A 236 -4.42 19.31 19.00
N ASN A 237 -4.44 20.23 18.04
CA ASN A 237 -5.66 20.83 17.51
C ASN A 237 -6.04 20.17 16.18
N ARG A 238 -7.33 20.03 15.92
CA ARG A 238 -7.81 19.51 14.64
C ARG A 238 -7.50 20.50 13.53
N LEU A 239 -7.00 19.98 12.43
CA LEU A 239 -6.86 20.75 11.21
C LEU A 239 -8.24 21.18 10.68
N PRO A 240 -8.36 22.39 10.12
CA PRO A 240 -9.52 22.77 9.33
C PRO A 240 -9.44 22.01 8.00
N ILE A 241 -10.16 20.89 7.91
CA ILE A 241 -10.33 20.09 6.69
C ILE A 241 -11.79 20.18 6.26
#